data_AF-A0A358KGH1-F1
#
_entry.id   AF-A0A358KGH1-F1
#
_cell.length_a   1.000
_cell.length_b   1.000
_cell.length_c   1.000
_cell.angle_alpha   90.00
_cell.angle_beta   90.00
_cell.angle_gamma   90.00
#
_symmetry.space_group_name_H-M   'P 1'
#
loop_
_entity.id
_entity.type
_entity.pdbx_description
1 polymer ?
#
loop_
_entity_poly.entity_id
_entity_poly.type
_entity_poly.pdbx_seq_one_letter_code
_entity_poly.pdbx_strand_id
1 'polypeptide(L)' 'GKGYGGTAKCESGEQKVGSYDGYAPLVEAVVRFFKSGRSPVDARETLEIYAFMQAADESKAANGREVPLKLDWE' A
#
# COMPACT_ATOMS: atom_id res chain seq x y z
N GLY A 1 -4.96 10.52 -20.85
CA GLY A 1 -5.16 9.06 -20.82
C GLY A 1 -6.28 8.76 -19.84
N LYS A 2 -7.00 7.64 -20.00
CA LYS A 2 -7.93 7.18 -18.96
C LYS A 2 -7.08 6.86 -17.72
N GLY A 3 -7.26 7.61 -16.63
CA GLY A 3 -6.47 7.44 -15.40
C GLY A 3 -6.72 6.10 -14.71
N TYR A 4 -6.23 5.95 -13.48
CA TYR A 4 -6.56 4.80 -12.64
C TYR A 4 -8.02 4.85 -12.19
N GLY A 5 -8.62 3.68 -11.95
CA GLY A 5 -9.99 3.56 -11.49
C GLY A 5 -10.24 2.22 -10.83
N GLY A 6 -11.39 2.11 -10.18
CA GLY A 6 -11.77 0.96 -9.36
C GLY A 6 -13.07 1.24 -8.61
N THR A 7 -13.68 0.19 -8.10
CA THR A 7 -14.90 0.26 -7.29
C THR A 7 -14.64 -0.45 -5.97
N ALA A 8 -14.73 0.27 -4.86
CA ALA A 8 -14.70 -0.29 -3.52
C ALA A 8 -16.13 -0.75 -3.18
N LYS A 9 -16.29 -2.03 -2.86
CA LYS A 9 -17.56 -2.58 -2.37
C LYS A 9 -17.52 -2.62 -0.85
N CYS A 10 -18.41 -1.88 -0.21
CA CYS A 10 -18.54 -1.80 1.24
C CYS A 10 -19.93 -2.28 1.66
N GLU A 11 -20.12 -2.55 2.94
CA GLU A 11 -21.44 -2.90 3.51
C GLU A 11 -22.52 -1.85 3.21
N SER A 12 -22.12 -0.58 3.12
CA SER A 12 -22.98 0.56 2.79
C SER A 12 -23.19 0.80 1.28
N GLY A 13 -22.69 -0.09 0.41
CA GLY A 13 -22.81 0.00 -1.04
C GLY A 13 -21.47 0.17 -1.77
N GLU A 14 -21.54 0.43 -3.08
CA GLU A 14 -20.38 0.57 -3.96
C GLU A 14 -19.95 2.04 -4.09
N GLN A 15 -18.64 2.30 -3.99
CA GLN A 15 -18.03 3.62 -4.15
C GLN A 15 -16.94 3.60 -5.20
N LYS A 16 -16.82 4.67 -6.00
CA LYS A 16 -15.68 4.82 -6.93
C LYS A 16 -14.43 5.16 -6.14
N VAL A 17 -13.31 4.52 -6.47
CA VAL A 17 -12.01 4.92 -5.93
C VAL A 17 -11.62 6.30 -6.48
N GLY A 18 -10.81 7.04 -5.73
CA GLY A 18 -10.41 8.42 -6.05
C GLY A 18 -9.69 8.59 -7.39
N SER A 19 -9.52 9.85 -7.80
CA SER A 19 -8.79 10.21 -9.02
C SER A 19 -7.28 10.11 -8.86
N TYR A 20 -6.58 10.07 -9.99
CA TYR A 20 -5.14 10.22 -10.02
C TYR A 20 -4.77 11.71 -10.05
N ASP A 21 -4.32 12.22 -8.90
CA ASP A 21 -3.96 13.64 -8.75
C ASP A 21 -2.47 13.92 -9.10
N GLY A 22 -1.80 12.96 -9.75
CA GLY A 22 -0.38 13.06 -10.10
C GLY A 22 0.57 12.83 -8.91
N TYR A 23 1.84 13.19 -9.08
CA TYR A 23 2.87 13.03 -8.05
C TYR A 23 2.96 14.20 -7.06
N ALA A 24 2.24 15.30 -7.31
CA ALA A 24 2.26 16.48 -6.45
C ALA A 24 2.04 16.16 -4.95
N PRO A 25 1.02 15.38 -4.54
CA PRO A 25 0.83 15.04 -3.12
C PRO A 25 1.96 14.17 -2.55
N LEU A 26 2.57 13.28 -3.35
CA LEU A 26 3.72 12.48 -2.92
C LEU A 26 4.92 13.37 -2.64
N VAL A 27 5.23 14.30 -3.55
CA VAL A 27 6.36 15.22 -3.39
C VAL A 27 6.15 16.11 -2.16
N GLU A 28 4.91 16.55 -1.91
CA GLU A 28 4.58 17.30 -0.70
C GLU A 28 4.90 16.52 0.58
N ALA A 29 4.48 15.25 0.66
CA ALA A 29 4.77 14.39 1.82
C ALA A 29 6.28 14.18 2.02
N VAL A 30 7.03 13.97 0.93
CA VAL A 30 8.49 13.83 0.96
C VAL A 30 9.16 15.10 1.50
N VAL A 31 8.77 16.28 1.02
CA VAL A 31 9.31 17.56 1.51
C VAL A 31 9.00 17.77 2.99
N ARG A 32 7.79 17.42 3.44
CA ARG A 32 7.40 17.52 4.87
C ARG A 32 8.21 16.59 5.75
N PHE A 33 8.49 15.37 5.29
CA PHE A 33 9.37 14.43 5.98
C PHE A 33 10.78 15.02 6.17
N PHE A 34 11.42 15.49 5.11
CA PHE A 34 12.77 16.05 5.20
C PHE A 34 12.86 17.32 6.06
N LYS A 35 11.80 18.11 6.13
CA LYS A 35 11.75 19.31 7.00
C LYS A 35 11.52 18.97 8.47
N SER A 36 10.70 17.96 8.77
CA SER A 36 10.24 17.68 10.14
C SER A 36 10.92 16.49 10.80
N GLY A 37 11.55 15.61 10.01
CA GLY A 37 12.04 14.31 10.47
C GLY A 37 10.95 13.31 10.85
N ARG A 38 9.66 13.66 10.69
CA ARG A 38 8.52 12.79 11.03
C ARG A 38 8.01 12.09 9.78
N SER A 39 8.03 10.77 9.81
CA SER A 39 7.46 9.94 8.75
C SER A 39 5.97 10.23 8.56
N PRO A 40 5.46 10.32 7.32
CA PRO A 40 4.04 10.50 7.05
C PRO A 40 3.20 9.23 7.31
N VAL A 41 3.86 8.08 7.47
CA VAL A 41 3.26 6.76 7.77
C VAL A 41 4.06 6.07 8.87
N ASP A 42 3.46 5.12 9.58
CA ASP A 42 4.19 4.34 10.58
C ASP A 42 5.17 3.38 9.88
N ALA A 43 6.32 3.12 10.51
CA ALA A 43 7.30 2.17 9.97
C ALA A 43 6.71 0.75 9.88
N ARG A 44 5.81 0.38 10.80
CA ARG A 44 5.14 -0.92 10.83
C ARG A 44 4.29 -1.14 9.58
N GLU A 45 3.48 -0.16 9.18
CA GLU A 45 2.67 -0.26 7.96
C GLU A 45 3.55 -0.52 6.72
N THR A 46 4.71 0.15 6.66
CA THR A 46 5.67 -0.08 5.57
C THR A 46 6.19 -1.52 5.57
N LEU A 47 6.54 -2.05 6.75
CA LEU A 47 7.04 -3.42 6.88
C LEU A 47 5.94 -4.47 6.56
N GLU A 48 4.69 -4.23 6.95
CA GLU A 48 3.55 -5.09 6.62
C GLU A 48 3.36 -5.21 5.10
N ILE A 49 3.48 -4.10 4.37
CA ILE A 49 3.41 -4.09 2.91
C ILE A 49 4.53 -4.94 2.31
N TYR A 50 5.76 -4.84 2.83
CA TYR A 50 6.88 -5.69 2.38
C TYR A 50 6.68 -7.17 2.70
N ALA A 51 6.19 -7.50 3.89
CA ALA A 51 5.87 -8.87 4.27
C ALA A 51 4.81 -9.48 3.33
N PHE A 52 3.78 -8.70 2.98
CA PHE A 52 2.78 -9.12 1.99
C PHE A 52 3.38 -9.33 0.60
N MET A 53 4.19 -8.40 0.10
CA MET A 53 4.86 -8.54 -1.20
C MET A 53 5.77 -9.77 -1.25
N GLN A 54 6.47 -10.07 -0.16
CA GLN A 54 7.30 -11.27 -0.04
C GLN A 54 6.46 -12.55 -0.04
N ALA A 55 5.40 -12.62 0.77
CA ALA A 55 4.51 -13.78 0.82
C ALA A 55 3.84 -14.04 -0.54
N ALA A 56 3.49 -12.98 -1.27
CA ALA A 56 2.95 -13.10 -2.62
C ALA A 56 3.97 -13.68 -3.63
N ASP A 57 5.24 -13.29 -3.54
CA ASP A 57 6.30 -13.85 -4.39
C ASP A 57 6.57 -15.34 -4.06
N GLU A 58 6.63 -15.68 -2.77
CA GLU A 58 6.72 -17.07 -2.29
C GLU A 58 5.52 -17.91 -2.76
N SER A 59 4.30 -17.36 -2.66
CA SER A 59 3.07 -18.00 -3.14
C SER A 59 3.13 -18.27 -4.65
N LYS A 60 3.58 -17.29 -5.43
CA LYS A 60 3.76 -17.43 -6.88
C LYS A 60 4.73 -18.58 -7.22
N ALA A 61 5.85 -18.68 -6.51
CA ALA A 61 6.80 -19.79 -6.68
C ALA A 61 6.21 -21.15 -6.28
N ALA A 62 5.26 -21.16 -5.34
CA ALA A 62 4.55 -22.35 -4.88
C ALA A 62 3.25 -22.67 -5.67
N ASN A 63 3.09 -22.15 -6.90
CA ASN A 63 1.89 -22.31 -7.74
C ASN A 63 0.61 -21.73 -7.12
N GLY A 64 0.72 -20.58 -6.45
CA GLY A 64 -0.43 -19.87 -5.87
C GLY A 64 -0.91 -20.47 -4.55
N ARG A 65 -0.08 -21.26 -3.86
CA ARG A 65 -0.40 -21.76 -2.52
C ARG A 65 -0.43 -20.62 -1.50
N GLU A 66 -1.27 -20.78 -0.50
CA GLU A 66 -1.32 -19.86 0.64
C GLU A 66 0.03 -19.86 1.37
N VAL A 67 0.55 -18.66 1.65
CA VAL A 67 1.79 -18.43 2.40
C VAL A 67 1.48 -17.41 3.50
N PRO A 68 1.75 -17.72 4.79
CA PRO A 68 1.51 -16.80 5.88
C PRO A 68 2.47 -15.61 5.82
N LEU A 69 2.03 -14.46 6.33
CA LEU A 69 2.90 -13.30 6.48
C LEU A 69 3.95 -13.56 7.56
N LYS A 70 5.20 -13.22 7.28
CA LYS A 70 6.29 -13.24 8.25
C LYS A 70 6.40 -11.83 8.82
N LEU A 71 5.80 -11.63 9.99
CA LEU A 71 5.84 -10.36 10.71
C LEU A 71 6.85 -10.53 11.85
N ASP A 72 8.03 -9.91 11.72
CA ASP A 72 9.15 -10.12 12.64
C ASP A 72 9.05 -9.25 13.92
N TRP A 73 7.84 -8.81 14.28
CA TRP A 73 7.58 -7.88 15.39
C TRP A 73 6.41 -8.31 16.29
N GLU A 74 6.10 -9.61 16.31
CA GLU A 74 5.44 -10.23 17.47
C GLU A 74 6.39 -10.38 18.66
#